data_AF-A0A2D5XR45-F1
#
_entry.id   AF-A0A2D5XR45-F1
#
_cell.length_a   1.000
_cell.length_b   1.000
_cell.length_c   1.000
_cell.angle_alpha   90.00
_cell.angle_beta   90.00
_cell.angle_gamma   90.00
#
_symmetry.space_group_name_H-M   'P 1'
#
loop_
_entity.id
_entity.type
_entity.pdbx_description
1 polymer ?
#
loop_
_entity_poly.entity_id
_entity_poly.type
_entity_poly.pdbx_seq_one_letter_code
_entity_poly.pdbx_strand_id
1 'polypeptide(L)'
;MAQKGSTRRKRRSTDELIADYEKKIREVKARAKEKELKSSPAMKRAVSLVKAMDRCLSEAAEEGNNHLRHAVADGRKALSKYLQTQGVTLPKANLPRGRKPS
;
A
#
# COMPACT_ATOMS: atom_id res chain seq x y z
N MET A 1 32.94 33.32 -14.68
CA MET A 1 31.97 32.59 -15.54
C MET A 1 32.15 31.09 -15.30
N ALA A 2 31.22 30.42 -14.62
CA ALA A 2 31.37 29.00 -14.29
C ALA A 2 30.92 28.11 -15.46
N GLN A 3 31.84 27.30 -16.01
CA GLN A 3 31.52 26.30 -17.02
C GLN A 3 30.62 25.21 -16.41
N LYS A 4 29.35 25.18 -16.83
CA LYS A 4 28.45 24.05 -16.59
C LYS A 4 28.92 22.87 -17.44
N GLY A 5 29.74 21.99 -16.86
CA GLY A 5 30.08 20.71 -17.46
C GLY A 5 28.82 19.90 -17.72
N SER A 6 28.56 19.55 -18.98
CA SER A 6 27.42 18.73 -19.34
C SER A 6 27.67 17.29 -18.87
N THR A 7 27.03 16.89 -17.78
CA THR A 7 27.01 15.50 -17.33
C THR A 7 26.24 14.68 -18.35
N ARG A 8 26.95 14.13 -19.35
CA ARG A 8 26.42 13.23 -20.37
C ARG A 8 25.77 12.04 -19.65
N ARG A 9 24.44 11.88 -19.76
CA ARG A 9 23.72 10.75 -19.15
C ARG A 9 24.34 9.43 -19.64
N LYS A 10 24.77 8.58 -18.70
CA LYS A 10 25.24 7.22 -18.99
C LYS A 10 24.15 6.49 -19.80
N ARG A 11 24.52 5.92 -20.95
CA ARG A 11 23.64 5.01 -21.68
C ARG A 11 23.53 3.72 -20.86
N ARG A 12 22.30 3.22 -20.71
CA ARG A 12 22.06 1.99 -19.96
C ARG A 12 22.76 0.81 -20.63
N SER A 13 23.41 -0.04 -19.84
CA SER A 13 23.97 -1.29 -20.35
C SER A 13 22.86 -2.28 -20.67
N THR A 14 23.18 -3.33 -21.43
CA THR A 14 22.26 -4.45 -21.69
C THR A 14 21.79 -5.10 -20.38
N ASP A 15 22.66 -5.24 -19.40
CA ASP A 15 22.33 -5.85 -18.09
C ASP A 15 21.38 -4.97 -17.28
N GLU A 16 21.58 -3.64 -17.31
CA GLU A 16 20.67 -2.68 -16.69
C GLU A 16 19.28 -2.73 -17.36
N LEU A 17 19.24 -2.93 -18.69
CA LEU A 17 17.98 -3.12 -19.42
C LEU A 17 17.30 -4.44 -19.06
N ILE A 18 18.05 -5.55 -18.97
CA ILE A 18 17.52 -6.86 -18.56
C ILE A 18 16.91 -6.77 -17.17
N ALA A 19 17.60 -6.16 -16.21
CA ALA A 19 17.09 -5.95 -14.85
C ALA A 19 15.79 -5.13 -14.83
N ASP A 20 15.71 -4.07 -15.65
CA ASP A 20 14.49 -3.27 -15.83
C ASP A 20 13.33 -4.12 -16.39
N TYR A 21 13.59 -4.97 -17.38
CA TYR A 21 12.58 -5.85 -17.96
C TYR A 21 12.12 -6.94 -16.99
N GLU A 22 13.04 -7.57 -16.26
CA GLU A 22 12.69 -8.55 -15.22
C GLU A 22 11.84 -7.94 -14.11
N LYS A 23 12.14 -6.69 -13.71
CA LYS A 23 11.31 -5.94 -12.77
C LYS A 23 9.90 -5.72 -13.33
N LYS A 24 9.79 -5.28 -14.59
CA LYS A 24 8.50 -5.10 -15.26
C LYS A 24 7.70 -6.40 -15.35
N ILE A 25 8.36 -7.51 -15.67
CA ILE A 25 7.71 -8.84 -15.73
C ILE A 25 7.15 -9.22 -14.36
N ARG A 26 7.91 -9.01 -13.28
CA ARG A 26 7.44 -9.25 -11.91
C ARG A 26 6.22 -8.39 -11.57
N GLU A 27 6.25 -7.11 -11.91
CA GLU A 27 5.12 -6.20 -11.68
C GLU A 27 3.86 -6.62 -12.44
N VAL A 28 4.00 -7.01 -13.72
CA VAL A 28 2.86 -7.47 -14.54
C VAL A 28 2.26 -8.75 -13.98
N LYS A 29 3.09 -9.72 -13.59
CA LYS A 29 2.63 -10.97 -12.96
C LYS A 29 1.91 -10.71 -11.64
N ALA A 30 2.42 -9.79 -10.81
CA ALA A 30 1.76 -9.39 -9.57
C ALA A 30 0.38 -8.76 -9.82
N ARG A 31 0.25 -7.88 -10.82
CA ARG A 31 -1.03 -7.27 -11.20
C ARG A 31 -2.04 -8.29 -11.73
N ALA A 32 -1.59 -9.30 -12.48
CA ALA A 32 -2.47 -10.37 -12.97
C ALA A 32 -3.08 -11.16 -11.79
N LYS A 33 -2.25 -11.59 -10.84
CA LYS A 33 -2.70 -12.28 -9.61
C LYS A 33 -3.65 -11.40 -8.79
N GLU A 34 -3.33 -10.12 -8.64
CA GLU A 34 -4.20 -9.19 -7.92
C GLU A 34 -5.58 -9.03 -8.60
N LYS A 35 -5.63 -9.00 -9.94
CA LYS A 35 -6.89 -8.96 -10.69
C LYS A 35 -7.72 -10.23 -10.49
N GLU A 36 -7.10 -11.39 -10.51
CA GLU A 36 -7.76 -12.68 -10.24
C GLU A 36 -8.37 -12.69 -8.83
N LEU A 37 -7.61 -12.27 -7.82
CA LEU A 37 -8.10 -12.20 -6.45
C LEU A 37 -9.24 -11.19 -6.28
N LYS A 38 -9.12 -10.03 -6.94
CA LYS A 38 -10.17 -9.01 -6.96
C LYS A 38 -11.40 -9.41 -7.79
N SER A 39 -11.37 -10.50 -8.55
CA SER A 39 -12.56 -11.00 -9.24
C SER A 39 -13.61 -11.54 -8.26
N SER A 40 -13.15 -12.13 -7.14
CA SER A 40 -14.01 -12.68 -6.10
C SER A 40 -14.88 -11.60 -5.44
N PRO A 41 -16.21 -11.80 -5.36
CA PRO A 41 -17.11 -10.87 -4.68
C PRO A 41 -16.73 -10.64 -3.20
N ALA A 42 -16.28 -11.69 -2.51
CA ALA A 42 -15.85 -11.61 -1.11
C ALA A 42 -14.61 -10.71 -0.96
N MET A 43 -13.63 -10.85 -1.85
CA MET A 43 -12.43 -10.02 -1.86
C MET A 43 -12.75 -8.56 -2.17
N LYS A 44 -13.67 -8.29 -3.11
CA LYS A 44 -14.15 -6.93 -3.39
C LYS A 44 -14.78 -6.29 -2.15
N ARG A 45 -15.63 -7.04 -1.44
CA ARG A 45 -16.25 -6.58 -0.19
C ARG A 45 -15.22 -6.37 0.92
N ALA A 46 -14.23 -7.25 1.06
CA ALA A 46 -13.14 -7.09 2.02
C ALA A 46 -12.31 -5.82 1.76
N VAL A 47 -11.99 -5.52 0.50
CA VAL A 47 -11.31 -4.26 0.13
C VAL A 47 -12.20 -3.05 0.43
N SER A 48 -13.50 -3.14 0.16
CA SER A 48 -14.46 -2.07 0.52
C SER A 48 -14.53 -1.84 2.03
N LEU A 49 -14.51 -2.93 2.82
CA LEU A 49 -14.51 -2.87 4.28
C LEU A 49 -13.26 -2.15 4.81
N VAL A 50 -12.07 -2.42 4.27
CA VAL A 50 -10.86 -1.67 4.64
C VAL A 50 -11.02 -0.17 4.37
N LYS A 51 -11.60 0.21 3.23
CA LYS A 51 -11.87 1.63 2.92
C LYS A 51 -12.92 2.27 3.83
N ALA A 52 -13.89 1.48 4.31
CA ALA A 52 -14.87 1.95 5.28
C ALA A 52 -14.22 2.14 6.66
N MET A 53 -13.33 1.23 7.07
CA MET A 53 -12.52 1.36 8.27
C MET A 53 -11.60 2.59 8.20
N ASP A 54 -10.97 2.85 7.05
CA ASP A 54 -10.13 4.05 6.84
C ASP A 54 -10.93 5.35 7.03
N ARG A 55 -12.17 5.39 6.54
CA ARG A 55 -13.07 6.54 6.74
C ARG A 55 -13.48 6.69 8.20
N CYS A 56 -13.90 5.59 8.84
CA CYS A 56 -14.25 5.58 10.25
C CYS A 56 -13.07 6.03 11.14
N LEU A 57 -11.82 5.69 10.80
CA LEU A 57 -10.63 6.18 11.50
C LEU A 57 -10.44 7.70 11.39
N SER A 58 -10.83 8.30 10.26
CA SER A 58 -10.77 9.75 10.05
C SER A 58 -11.88 10.44 10.85
N GLU A 59 -13.11 9.97 10.70
CA GLU A 59 -14.29 10.51 11.40
C GLU A 59 -14.14 10.38 12.92
N ALA A 60 -13.70 9.22 13.43
CA ALA A 60 -13.44 9.04 14.86
C ALA A 60 -12.28 9.92 15.38
N ALA A 61 -11.36 10.35 14.51
CA ALA A 61 -10.32 11.30 14.88
C ALA A 61 -10.88 12.74 14.97
N GLU A 62 -11.78 13.11 14.07
CA GLU A 62 -12.47 14.41 14.05
C GLU A 62 -13.42 14.55 15.26
N GLU A 63 -14.13 13.48 15.62
CA GLU A 63 -15.01 13.43 16.80
C GLU A 63 -14.25 13.33 18.14
N GLY A 64 -12.93 13.10 18.11
CA GLY A 64 -12.14 12.85 19.32
C GLY A 64 -12.42 11.50 20.00
N ASN A 65 -13.16 10.60 19.35
CA ASN A 65 -13.50 9.28 19.86
C ASN A 65 -12.32 8.30 19.74
N ASN A 66 -11.35 8.45 20.64
CA ASN A 66 -10.13 7.64 20.63
C ASN A 66 -10.39 6.14 20.86
N HIS A 67 -11.40 5.77 21.65
CA HIS A 67 -11.73 4.37 21.89
C HIS A 67 -12.18 3.66 20.61
N LEU A 68 -13.12 4.26 19.88
CA LEU A 68 -13.58 3.75 18.60
C LEU A 68 -12.43 3.71 17.58
N ARG A 69 -11.63 4.78 17.52
CA ARG A 69 -10.48 4.87 16.63
C ARG A 69 -9.46 3.75 16.86
N HIS A 70 -9.14 3.42 18.11
CA HIS A 70 -8.23 2.31 18.43
C HIS A 70 -8.84 0.95 18.10
N ALA A 71 -10.11 0.70 18.44
CA ALA A 71 -10.79 -0.56 18.13
C ALA A 71 -10.84 -0.84 16.61
N VAL A 72 -11.16 0.19 15.81
CA VAL A 72 -11.19 0.09 14.34
C VAL A 72 -9.79 -0.10 13.76
N ALA A 73 -8.77 0.53 14.35
CA ALA A 73 -7.38 0.38 13.93
C ALA A 73 -6.89 -1.07 14.07
N ASP A 74 -7.26 -1.75 15.16
CA ASP A 74 -6.88 -3.15 15.40
C ASP A 74 -7.55 -4.10 14.41
N GLY A 75 -8.86 -3.93 14.19
CA GLY A 75 -9.60 -4.71 13.19
C GLY A 75 -9.05 -4.50 11.78
N ARG A 76 -8.73 -3.24 11.43
CA ARG A 76 -8.09 -2.92 10.15
C ARG A 76 -6.75 -3.61 9.99
N LYS A 77 -5.91 -3.64 11.04
CA LYS A 77 -4.57 -4.25 11.00
C LYS A 77 -4.65 -5.74 10.68
N ALA A 78 -5.56 -6.46 11.33
CA ALA A 78 -5.77 -7.89 11.09
C ALA A 78 -6.23 -8.16 9.64
N LEU A 79 -7.27 -7.45 9.18
CA LEU A 79 -7.80 -7.62 7.83
C LEU A 79 -6.79 -7.23 6.75
N SER A 80 -6.04 -6.15 6.96
CA SER A 80 -5.01 -5.69 6.03
C SER A 80 -3.87 -6.69 5.92
N LYS A 81 -3.44 -7.30 7.04
CA LYS A 81 -2.42 -8.36 7.04
C LYS A 81 -2.86 -9.55 6.20
N TYR A 82 -4.09 -10.01 6.37
CA TYR A 82 -4.63 -11.11 5.56
C TYR A 82 -4.63 -10.76 4.07
N LEU A 83 -5.18 -9.61 3.68
CA LEU A 83 -5.24 -9.20 2.28
C LEU A 83 -3.84 -9.03 1.65
N GLN A 84 -2.86 -8.55 2.42
CA GLN A 84 -1.47 -8.47 1.97
C GLN A 84 -0.84 -9.86 1.78
N THR A 85 -1.14 -10.84 2.64
CA THR A 85 -0.66 -12.22 2.47
C THR A 85 -1.24 -12.88 1.21
N GLN A 86 -2.45 -12.48 0.82
CA GLN A 86 -3.06 -12.89 -0.44
C GLN A 86 -2.46 -12.16 -1.64
N GLY A 87 -1.60 -11.14 -1.45
CA GLY A 87 -0.98 -10.39 -2.54
C GLY A 87 -1.78 -9.18 -3.01
N VAL A 88 -2.79 -8.75 -2.24
CA VAL A 88 -3.51 -7.50 -2.51
C VAL A 88 -2.71 -6.33 -1.96
N THR A 89 -2.43 -5.36 -2.83
CA THR A 89 -1.78 -4.12 -2.39
C THR A 89 -2.82 -3.17 -1.81
N LEU A 90 -2.61 -2.75 -0.56
CA LEU A 90 -3.50 -1.84 0.15
C LEU A 90 -2.82 -0.48 0.38
N PRO A 91 -3.58 0.63 0.35
CA PRO A 91 -3.06 1.94 0.66
C PRO A 91 -2.54 2.03 2.10
N LYS A 92 -1.58 2.93 2.33
CA LYS A 92 -0.99 3.15 3.65
C LYS A 92 -2.06 3.64 4.62
N ALA A 93 -2.08 3.00 5.78
CA ALA A 93 -2.99 3.24 6.88
C ALA A 93 -2.66 4.52 7.66
N ASN A 94 -3.64 5.38 7.93
CA ASN A 94 -3.53 6.48 8.90
C ASN A 94 -3.87 6.00 10.32
N LEU A 95 -3.06 5.07 10.83
CA LEU A 95 -3.28 4.48 12.16
C LEU A 95 -3.00 5.51 13.28
N PRO A 96 -3.75 5.48 14.39
CA PRO A 96 -3.39 6.25 15.57
C PRO A 96 -1.99 5.86 16.03
N ARG A 97 -1.17 6.86 16.40
CA ARG A 97 0.17 6.60 16.95
C ARG A 97 0.01 5.85 18.28
N GLY A 98 0.77 4.77 18.46
CA GLY A 98 0.83 4.11 19.77
C GLY A 98 1.33 5.10 20.82
N ARG A 99 0.67 5.12 21.99
CA ARG A 99 1.22 5.83 23.15
C ARG A 99 2.55 5.17 23.50
N LYS A 100 3.62 5.97 23.64
CA LYS A 100 4.85 5.51 24.28
C LYS A 100 4.46 5.05 25.70
N PRO A 101 4.86 3.86 26.16
CA PRO A 101 4.73 3.54 27.57
C PRO A 101 5.50 4.60 28.36
N SER A 102 4.82 5.20 29.35
CA SER A 102 5.42 6.09 30.36
C SER A 102 6.30 5.30 31.30
#